data_AF-A0A972TKH0-F1
#
_entry.id   AF-A0A972TKH0-F1
#
_cell.length_a   1.000
_cell.length_b   1.000
_cell.length_c   1.000
_cell.angle_alpha   90.00
_cell.angle_beta   90.00
_cell.angle_gamma   90.00
#
_symmetry.space_group_name_H-M   'P 1'
#
loop_
_entity.id
_entity.type
_entity.pdbx_description
1 polymer ?
#
loop_
_entity_poly.entity_id
_entity_poly.type
_entity_poly.pdbx_seq_one_letter_code
_entity_poly.pdbx_strand_id
1 'polypeptide(L)'
;MNKLITFILLVIGCMLISAEGRTQDTEIMRSVMDGKERACLDCHRYPNINANEGVLASQSLCLECHGKELCKKMMEKKEVPLQVSLESFDKTRHKYTACIHCHTDVARSPHHSETGAECLGCHSVHGEGEGKIHDPHLRVQCQACHRTSKFVTLDREIDRIRLSHFDDKKVPISLTDHALPDVSQTDFCKKCHNAENKVGAAATILPSKSFLCILCHNAPLNIGNPIFWVAFLIFILGIVLTLRFWFKGSVKGEEKSLHRKISLTSESMWQLIFTREIFFLVKVVILDVVFQRRILQESVKRWSIHSLIYLSILARLFLGLFTYFTYRIAPDSPLAFALINKNHGFTAFIYDLLGFFIVLGIVWAIIQRFIIKPVYVAKEGQDIIGLSIIGVLILLGFLLESVRILMTQIPPEVAIYSFIGYPVAKLISYLGLNWKIIYPYLWYAHAIVGALFIAYLPFGKMKHIFNTPLTLVMNYKLK
;
A
#
# COMPACT_ATOMS: atom_id res chain seq x y z
N MET A 1 53.41 34.18 16.41
CA MET A 1 53.92 32.94 17.04
C MET A 1 53.14 32.69 18.33
N ASN A 2 52.43 31.60 18.54
CA ASN A 2 51.44 30.99 17.66
C ASN A 2 50.38 30.42 18.62
N LYS A 3 49.13 30.93 18.60
CA LYS A 3 48.01 30.33 19.39
C LYS A 3 47.75 28.86 19.01
N LEU A 4 48.36 28.41 17.91
CA LEU A 4 48.44 27.02 17.47
C LEU A 4 49.30 26.14 18.39
N ILE A 5 50.37 26.64 19.02
CA ILE A 5 51.28 25.83 19.85
C ILE A 5 50.66 25.53 21.22
N THR A 6 49.94 26.49 21.81
CA THR A 6 49.24 26.29 23.09
C THR A 6 48.03 25.36 22.95
N PHE A 7 47.37 25.37 21.79
CA PHE A 7 46.27 24.45 21.50
C PHE A 7 46.77 23.02 21.21
N ILE A 8 47.90 22.87 20.51
CA ILE A 8 48.52 21.55 20.25
C ILE A 8 49.02 20.90 21.55
N LEU A 9 49.58 21.66 22.50
CA LEU A 9 50.02 21.11 23.80
C LEU A 9 48.85 20.66 24.69
N LEU A 10 47.68 21.30 24.59
CA LEU A 10 46.45 20.88 25.29
C LEU A 10 45.82 19.63 24.66
N VAL A 11 45.92 19.48 23.33
CA VAL A 11 45.43 18.28 22.63
C VAL A 11 46.34 17.07 22.85
N ILE A 12 47.66 17.26 22.94
CA ILE A 12 48.62 16.17 23.24
C ILE A 12 48.53 15.75 24.73
N GLY A 13 48.26 16.68 25.65
CA GLY A 13 48.06 16.38 27.07
C GLY A 13 46.80 15.52 27.35
N CYS A 14 45.72 15.71 26.59
CA CYS A 14 44.51 14.89 26.72
C CYS A 14 44.62 13.52 26.02
N MET A 15 45.59 13.31 25.12
CA MET A 15 45.79 12.02 24.46
C MET A 15 46.76 11.07 25.19
N LEU A 16 47.42 11.52 26.24
CA LEU A 16 48.35 10.71 27.04
C LEU A 16 47.77 10.20 28.38
N ILE A 17 46.49 10.47 28.66
CA ILE A 17 45.77 9.90 29.82
C ILE A 17 44.61 9.03 29.31
N SER A 18 44.94 7.94 28.61
CA SER A 18 44.06 6.78 28.40
C SER A 18 44.87 5.62 27.84
N ALA A 19 45.91 5.23 28.59
CA ALA A 19 46.63 3.99 28.36
C ALA A 19 46.84 3.30 29.70
N GLU A 20 45.73 2.87 30.32
CA GLU A 20 45.74 1.80 31.32
C GLU A 20 44.32 1.24 31.45
N GLY A 21 43.86 0.66 30.35
CA GLY A 21 42.71 -0.24 30.32
C GLY A 21 43.23 -1.64 30.06
N ARG A 22 43.41 -2.39 31.15
CA ARG A 22 43.64 -3.84 31.20
C ARG A 22 42.89 -4.52 30.04
N THR A 23 43.58 -5.30 29.22
CA THR A 23 42.95 -6.28 28.34
C THR A 23 42.33 -7.36 29.23
N GLN A 24 41.16 -7.07 29.76
CA GLN A 24 40.18 -8.09 30.04
C GLN A 24 39.44 -8.24 28.73
N ASP A 25 39.61 -9.40 28.10
CA ASP A 25 38.59 -9.92 27.21
C ASP A 25 37.26 -9.64 27.90
N THR A 26 36.43 -8.77 27.31
CA THR A 26 35.02 -8.74 27.66
C THR A 26 34.46 -10.05 27.13
N GLU A 27 34.67 -11.11 27.91
CA GLU A 27 33.62 -12.09 28.11
C GLU A 27 32.39 -11.26 28.48
N ILE A 28 31.60 -10.92 27.45
CA ILE A 28 30.17 -10.72 27.58
C ILE A 28 29.77 -11.81 28.56
N MET A 29 29.29 -11.41 29.73
CA MET A 29 29.03 -12.28 30.87
C MET A 29 27.99 -13.33 30.45
N ARG A 30 28.44 -14.35 29.72
CA ARG A 30 27.65 -15.49 29.30
C ARG A 30 27.59 -16.32 30.55
N SER A 31 26.41 -16.36 31.16
CA SER A 31 26.17 -17.23 32.31
C SER A 31 26.63 -18.64 31.95
N VAL A 32 27.49 -19.21 32.79
CA VAL A 32 28.00 -20.57 32.62
C VAL A 32 26.80 -21.52 32.60
N MET A 33 26.65 -22.28 31.51
CA MET A 33 25.59 -23.28 31.35
C MET A 33 25.99 -24.57 32.09
N ASP A 34 25.84 -24.58 33.42
CA ASP A 34 26.23 -25.71 34.27
C ASP A 34 25.09 -26.69 34.60
N GLY A 35 23.86 -26.39 34.18
CA GLY A 35 22.70 -27.27 34.33
C GLY A 35 22.10 -27.36 35.73
N LYS A 36 22.47 -26.46 36.67
CA LYS A 36 21.86 -26.40 38.01
C LYS A 36 20.56 -25.59 38.05
N GLU A 37 19.70 -25.92 39.03
CA GLU A 37 18.46 -25.19 39.33
C GLU A 37 18.77 -23.74 39.78
N ARG A 38 18.16 -22.76 39.10
CA ARG A 38 18.39 -21.32 39.32
C ARG A 38 17.42 -20.71 40.32
N ALA A 39 17.89 -19.74 41.10
CA ALA A 39 17.09 -19.05 42.10
C ALA A 39 16.18 -17.98 41.47
N CYS A 40 15.07 -17.64 42.12
CA CYS A 40 14.11 -16.63 41.62
C CYS A 40 14.77 -15.27 41.27
N LEU A 41 15.86 -14.91 41.97
CA LEU A 41 16.60 -13.67 41.74
C LEU A 41 17.44 -13.68 40.47
N ASP A 42 17.76 -14.85 39.90
CA ASP A 42 18.56 -14.95 38.68
C ASP A 42 17.79 -14.38 37.48
N CYS A 43 16.45 -14.41 37.53
CA CYS A 43 15.59 -13.81 36.51
C CYS A 43 15.24 -12.33 36.77
N HIS A 44 15.26 -11.89 38.02
CA HIS A 44 14.93 -10.51 38.40
C HIS A 44 16.16 -9.57 38.48
N ARG A 45 17.38 -10.11 38.41
CA ARG A 45 18.63 -9.34 38.36
C ARG A 45 19.21 -9.21 36.95
N TYR A 46 18.48 -9.63 35.91
CA TYR A 46 18.98 -9.47 34.55
C TYR A 46 19.29 -8.01 34.23
N PRO A 47 20.38 -7.74 33.48
CA PRO A 47 20.65 -6.40 32.98
C PRO A 47 19.44 -5.91 32.18
N ASN A 48 19.26 -4.60 32.14
CA ASN A 48 18.16 -3.96 31.42
C ASN A 48 18.02 -4.58 30.01
N ILE A 49 16.88 -5.24 29.75
CA ILE A 49 16.61 -5.92 28.47
C ILE A 49 16.50 -4.96 27.28
N ASN A 50 16.51 -3.65 27.53
CA ASN A 50 16.63 -2.61 26.52
C ASN A 50 18.09 -2.25 26.18
N ALA A 51 19.07 -2.87 26.84
CA ALA A 51 20.49 -2.76 26.53
C ALA A 51 20.98 -4.05 25.85
N ASN A 52 22.02 -3.95 25.02
CA ASN A 52 22.58 -5.10 24.32
C ASN A 52 23.05 -6.20 25.28
N GLU A 53 23.63 -5.84 26.43
CA GLU A 53 24.02 -6.85 27.43
C GLU A 53 22.81 -7.58 28.03
N GLY A 54 21.71 -6.86 28.31
CA GLY A 54 20.49 -7.46 28.86
C GLY A 54 19.77 -8.35 27.87
N VAL A 55 19.79 -7.98 26.58
CA VAL A 55 19.28 -8.82 25.50
C VAL A 55 20.04 -10.13 25.41
N LEU A 56 21.37 -10.07 25.33
CA LEU A 56 22.21 -11.25 25.17
C LEU A 56 22.11 -12.18 26.39
N ALA A 57 21.98 -11.62 27.59
CA ALA A 57 21.75 -12.38 28.81
C ALA A 57 20.37 -13.07 28.83
N SER A 58 19.32 -12.40 28.35
CA SER A 58 18.00 -13.00 28.19
C SER A 58 18.00 -14.14 27.16
N GLN A 59 18.71 -13.97 26.04
CA GLN A 59 18.83 -15.02 25.02
C GLN A 59 19.59 -16.24 25.54
N SER A 60 20.71 -16.04 26.23
CA SER A 60 21.50 -17.15 26.77
C SER A 60 20.69 -18.00 27.74
N LEU A 61 19.85 -17.37 28.58
CA LEU A 61 18.96 -18.08 29.49
C LEU A 61 18.03 -19.05 28.76
N CYS A 62 17.32 -18.58 27.73
CA CYS A 62 16.36 -19.42 27.01
C CYS A 62 17.06 -20.60 26.32
N LEU A 63 18.30 -20.40 25.85
CA LEU A 63 19.05 -21.39 25.10
C LEU A 63 19.66 -22.50 25.97
N GLU A 64 19.65 -22.38 27.29
CA GLU A 64 20.02 -23.49 28.18
C GLU A 64 19.11 -24.71 28.02
N CYS A 65 17.86 -24.45 27.66
CA CYS A 65 16.88 -25.49 27.35
C CYS A 65 16.68 -25.59 25.84
N HIS A 66 16.48 -24.46 25.16
CA HIS A 66 16.16 -24.44 23.73
C HIS A 66 17.35 -24.67 22.81
N GLY A 67 18.60 -24.56 23.28
CA GLY A 67 19.79 -24.88 22.48
C GLY A 67 20.03 -26.39 22.33
N LYS A 68 19.40 -27.22 23.17
CA LYS A 68 19.62 -28.67 23.23
C LYS A 68 18.78 -29.42 22.18
N GLU A 69 19.38 -30.42 21.53
CA GLU A 69 18.70 -31.27 20.52
C GLU A 69 17.49 -32.04 21.07
N LEU A 70 17.44 -32.25 22.38
CA LEU A 70 16.35 -32.97 23.06
C LEU A 70 15.17 -32.07 23.46
N CYS A 71 15.25 -30.76 23.22
CA CYS A 71 14.14 -29.85 23.54
C CYS A 71 12.95 -30.16 22.63
N LYS A 72 11.91 -30.78 23.18
CA LYS A 72 10.71 -31.21 22.45
C LYS A 72 9.46 -30.96 23.27
N LYS A 73 8.32 -30.75 22.60
CA LYS A 73 7.00 -30.63 23.22
C LYS A 73 6.00 -31.57 22.57
N MET A 74 5.12 -32.16 23.36
CA MET A 74 4.01 -32.98 22.89
C MET A 74 2.83 -32.10 22.49
N MET A 75 2.40 -32.21 21.24
CA MET A 75 1.19 -31.57 20.73
C MET A 75 0.32 -32.63 20.05
N GLU A 76 -0.96 -32.73 20.39
CA GLU A 76 -1.90 -33.71 19.79
C GLU A 76 -1.32 -35.13 19.61
N LYS A 77 -0.62 -35.64 20.64
CA LYS A 77 0.04 -36.96 20.67
C LYS A 77 1.24 -37.15 19.71
N LYS A 78 1.85 -36.07 19.20
CA LYS A 78 3.08 -36.11 18.40
C LYS A 78 4.15 -35.18 19.00
N GLU A 79 5.41 -35.63 18.97
CA GLU A 79 6.56 -34.85 19.46
C GLU A 79 7.00 -33.79 18.44
N VAL A 80 7.16 -32.56 18.89
CA VAL A 80 7.62 -31.42 18.07
C VAL A 80 8.94 -30.88 18.64
N PRO A 81 10.02 -30.75 17.85
CA PRO A 81 11.27 -30.16 18.31
C PRO A 81 11.11 -28.67 18.59
N LEU A 82 11.58 -28.22 19.74
CA LEU A 82 11.59 -26.84 20.23
C LEU A 82 13.00 -26.19 20.20
N GLN A 83 13.95 -26.82 19.50
CA GLN A 83 15.35 -26.37 19.45
C GLN A 83 15.52 -25.07 18.64
N VAL A 84 16.36 -24.17 19.15
CA VAL A 84 16.77 -22.90 18.54
C VAL A 84 18.30 -22.83 18.49
N SER A 85 18.86 -22.51 17.32
CA SER A 85 20.32 -22.34 17.12
C SER A 85 20.71 -20.85 17.08
N LEU A 86 21.69 -20.45 17.89
CA LEU A 86 22.26 -19.09 17.86
C LEU A 86 22.85 -18.72 16.51
N GLU A 87 23.47 -19.67 15.82
CA GLU A 87 24.07 -19.38 14.50
C GLU A 87 23.00 -18.98 13.48
N SER A 88 21.79 -19.56 13.60
CA SER A 88 20.64 -19.20 12.77
C SER A 88 19.98 -17.90 13.23
N PHE A 89 19.89 -17.67 14.54
CA PHE A 89 19.23 -16.52 15.14
C PHE A 89 20.05 -15.22 14.99
N ASP A 90 21.38 -15.29 15.09
CA ASP A 90 22.30 -14.16 14.93
C ASP A 90 22.34 -13.61 13.50
N LYS A 91 21.98 -14.43 12.51
CA LYS A 91 21.84 -14.01 11.11
C LYS A 91 20.55 -13.22 10.87
N THR A 92 19.64 -13.17 11.85
CA THR A 92 18.38 -12.44 11.76
C THR A 92 18.54 -10.98 12.18
N ARG A 93 17.55 -10.15 11.83
CA ARG A 93 17.46 -8.76 12.32
C ARG A 93 17.18 -8.67 13.84
N HIS A 94 16.83 -9.80 14.48
CA HIS A 94 16.47 -9.88 15.89
C HIS A 94 17.64 -10.28 16.80
N LYS A 95 18.88 -10.29 16.29
CA LYS A 95 20.09 -10.58 17.08
C LYS A 95 20.15 -9.78 18.39
N TYR A 96 19.67 -8.54 18.38
CA TYR A 96 19.61 -7.67 19.56
C TYR A 96 18.18 -7.49 20.08
N THR A 97 17.36 -8.55 20.01
CA THR A 97 16.03 -8.61 20.63
C THR A 97 15.98 -9.74 21.66
N ALA A 98 15.55 -9.43 22.89
CA ALA A 98 15.39 -10.44 23.94
C ALA A 98 14.28 -11.44 23.55
N CYS A 99 14.48 -12.74 23.81
CA CYS A 99 13.50 -13.77 23.45
C CYS A 99 12.12 -13.47 24.05
N ILE A 100 12.10 -12.91 25.28
CA ILE A 100 10.89 -12.56 26.03
C ILE A 100 10.10 -11.36 25.47
N HIS A 101 10.68 -10.58 24.54
CA HIS A 101 9.90 -9.56 23.82
C HIS A 101 8.87 -10.21 22.88
N CYS A 102 9.09 -11.48 22.53
CA CYS A 102 8.19 -12.26 21.69
C CYS A 102 7.57 -13.47 22.42
N HIS A 103 8.35 -14.14 23.27
CA HIS A 103 7.97 -15.23 24.16
C HIS A 103 7.56 -14.68 25.53
N THR A 104 6.52 -13.86 25.49
CA THR A 104 5.93 -13.20 26.66
C THR A 104 5.27 -14.18 27.63
N ASP A 105 5.06 -15.43 27.20
CA ASP A 105 4.54 -16.57 27.95
C ASP A 105 5.57 -17.21 28.88
N VAL A 106 6.86 -17.14 28.52
CA VAL A 106 7.97 -17.73 29.31
C VAL A 106 8.37 -16.81 30.46
N ALA A 107 8.11 -15.51 30.33
CA ALA A 107 8.67 -14.49 31.18
C ALA A 107 7.82 -14.12 32.40
N ARG A 108 6.82 -14.92 32.80
CA ARG A 108 5.95 -14.50 33.91
C ARG A 108 5.28 -15.61 34.73
N SER A 109 5.61 -15.58 36.02
CA SER A 109 4.61 -15.64 37.09
C SER A 109 4.65 -14.30 37.86
N PRO A 110 3.53 -13.60 38.11
CA PRO A 110 2.16 -13.89 37.70
C PRO A 110 1.69 -12.90 36.64
N HIS A 111 2.03 -13.04 35.35
CA HIS A 111 1.19 -12.38 34.33
C HIS A 111 1.21 -13.06 32.97
N HIS A 112 0.03 -13.20 32.38
CA HIS A 112 -0.13 -13.47 30.97
C HIS A 112 0.24 -12.21 30.15
N SER A 113 0.73 -12.36 28.92
CA SER A 113 0.35 -11.40 27.88
C SER A 113 -0.70 -12.11 27.04
N GLU A 114 -1.90 -11.54 26.94
CA GLU A 114 -2.97 -12.12 26.14
C GLU A 114 -2.66 -12.10 24.63
N THR A 115 -1.71 -11.28 24.18
CA THR A 115 -1.56 -10.90 22.76
C THR A 115 -0.28 -11.40 22.07
N GLY A 116 0.72 -11.90 22.81
CA GLY A 116 2.01 -12.34 22.26
C GLY A 116 2.89 -11.18 21.77
N ALA A 117 3.84 -11.46 20.87
CA ALA A 117 4.71 -10.43 20.29
C ALA A 117 3.92 -9.44 19.42
N GLU A 118 3.78 -8.19 19.87
CA GLU A 118 3.14 -7.12 19.09
C GLU A 118 4.14 -6.50 18.12
N CYS A 119 4.31 -7.12 16.94
CA CYS A 119 5.26 -6.65 15.92
C CYS A 119 5.05 -5.17 15.55
N LEU A 120 3.79 -4.72 15.57
CA LEU A 120 3.40 -3.35 15.24
C LEU A 120 3.76 -2.31 16.32
N GLY A 121 4.17 -2.75 17.50
CA GLY A 121 4.72 -1.85 18.53
C GLY A 121 6.11 -1.32 18.19
N CYS A 122 6.83 -2.00 17.27
CA CYS A 122 8.19 -1.60 16.87
C CYS A 122 8.38 -1.52 15.34
N HIS A 123 7.47 -2.08 14.54
CA HIS A 123 7.56 -2.12 13.08
C HIS A 123 6.27 -1.66 12.40
N SER A 124 6.42 -0.84 11.36
CA SER A 124 5.31 -0.48 10.48
C SER A 124 4.90 -1.63 9.57
N VAL A 125 3.62 -1.66 9.20
CA VAL A 125 3.13 -2.52 8.12
C VAL A 125 3.74 -2.08 6.78
N HIS A 126 3.93 -3.01 5.85
CA HIS A 126 4.37 -2.69 4.49
C HIS A 126 3.31 -1.93 3.69
N GLY A 127 3.76 -1.08 2.76
CA GLY A 127 2.92 -0.31 1.86
C GLY A 127 2.54 -1.06 0.58
N GLU A 128 1.67 -0.45 -0.23
CA GLU A 128 1.37 -0.95 -1.57
C GLU A 128 2.63 -0.91 -2.45
N GLY A 129 3.05 -2.05 -3.00
CA GLY A 129 4.19 -2.14 -3.93
C GLY A 129 5.56 -1.82 -3.32
N GLU A 130 5.72 -1.95 -2.00
CA GLU A 130 7.01 -1.79 -1.33
C GLU A 130 7.85 -3.08 -1.39
N GLY A 131 9.13 -2.93 -1.76
CA GLY A 131 10.04 -4.05 -1.92
C GLY A 131 9.62 -5.00 -3.03
N LYS A 132 9.78 -6.31 -2.80
CA LYS A 132 9.37 -7.37 -3.73
C LYS A 132 7.98 -7.94 -3.38
N ILE A 133 7.25 -7.27 -2.48
CA ILE A 133 5.94 -7.69 -1.99
C ILE A 133 4.89 -6.78 -2.64
N HIS A 134 4.00 -7.37 -3.43
CA HIS A 134 3.12 -6.61 -4.34
C HIS A 134 1.90 -5.96 -3.67
N ASP A 135 1.51 -6.39 -2.47
CA ASP A 135 0.36 -5.93 -1.69
C ASP A 135 0.74 -5.87 -0.19
N PRO A 136 0.15 -4.99 0.63
CA PRO A 136 0.44 -4.89 2.06
C PRO A 136 0.03 -6.11 2.90
N HIS A 137 -0.82 -7.02 2.37
CA HIS A 137 -1.23 -8.26 3.04
C HIS A 137 -1.75 -8.07 4.49
N LEU A 138 -2.56 -7.03 4.74
CA LEU A 138 -2.97 -6.63 6.10
C LEU A 138 -3.78 -7.67 6.89
N ARG A 139 -4.35 -8.68 6.21
CA ARG A 139 -5.01 -9.83 6.85
C ARG A 139 -4.06 -11.01 7.12
N VAL A 140 -2.79 -10.90 6.76
CA VAL A 140 -1.75 -11.90 7.03
C VAL A 140 -0.97 -11.45 8.26
N GLN A 141 -0.89 -12.30 9.27
CA GLN A 141 -0.04 -12.04 10.44
C GLN A 141 1.43 -12.00 10.01
N CYS A 142 2.21 -11.10 10.62
CA CYS A 142 3.61 -10.90 10.28
C CYS A 142 4.40 -12.22 10.29
N GLN A 143 4.17 -13.09 11.29
CA GLN A 143 4.83 -14.38 11.42
C GLN A 143 4.50 -15.36 10.27
N ALA A 144 3.31 -15.24 9.66
CA ALA A 144 2.94 -16.05 8.52
C ALA A 144 3.75 -15.71 7.27
N CYS A 145 4.36 -14.53 7.19
CA CYS A 145 5.26 -14.13 6.10
C CYS A 145 6.74 -14.12 6.54
N HIS A 146 7.04 -13.74 7.77
CA HIS A 146 8.41 -13.58 8.31
C HIS A 146 8.95 -14.84 9.00
N ARG A 147 8.40 -16.02 8.69
CA ARG A 147 8.94 -17.34 9.08
C ARG A 147 8.94 -18.30 7.89
N THR A 148 9.86 -19.27 7.92
CA THR A 148 10.08 -20.25 6.84
C THR A 148 8.97 -21.30 6.71
N SER A 149 8.12 -21.47 7.72
CA SER A 149 7.03 -22.45 7.67
C SER A 149 6.12 -22.21 6.45
N LYS A 150 5.85 -23.32 5.75
CA LYS A 150 5.01 -23.37 4.55
C LYS A 150 3.53 -23.54 4.87
N PHE A 151 3.17 -23.86 6.11
CA PHE A 151 1.80 -24.15 6.49
C PHE A 151 1.15 -22.93 7.12
N VAL A 152 0.07 -22.48 6.49
CA VAL A 152 -0.72 -21.32 6.92
C VAL A 152 -2.19 -21.73 7.03
N THR A 153 -2.92 -21.08 7.92
CA THR A 153 -4.35 -21.29 8.10
C THR A 153 -5.06 -19.96 8.29
N LEU A 154 -6.31 -19.87 7.84
CA LEU A 154 -7.18 -18.74 8.14
C LEU A 154 -7.80 -18.97 9.52
N ASP A 155 -7.45 -18.11 10.47
CA ASP A 155 -8.13 -18.05 11.75
C ASP A 155 -9.39 -17.20 11.63
N ARG A 156 -10.55 -17.83 11.89
CA ARG A 156 -11.86 -17.17 11.75
C ARG A 156 -12.24 -16.34 12.97
N GLU A 157 -11.64 -16.57 14.13
CA GLU A 157 -11.96 -15.81 15.34
C GLU A 157 -11.39 -14.39 15.25
N ILE A 158 -10.17 -14.28 14.70
CA ILE A 158 -9.46 -13.00 14.57
C ILE A 158 -9.40 -12.48 13.12
N ASP A 159 -10.06 -13.16 12.18
CA ASP A 159 -10.09 -12.87 10.73
C ASP A 159 -8.70 -12.65 10.09
N ARG A 160 -7.72 -13.48 10.47
CA ARG A 160 -6.33 -13.35 9.98
C ARG A 160 -5.72 -14.68 9.57
N ILE A 161 -4.88 -14.62 8.55
CA ILE A 161 -4.04 -15.72 8.11
C ILE A 161 -2.83 -15.81 9.03
N ARG A 162 -2.65 -16.95 9.68
CA ARG A 162 -1.54 -17.21 10.60
C ARG A 162 -0.78 -18.48 10.24
N LEU A 163 0.35 -18.71 10.90
CA LEU A 163 1.03 -20.00 10.81
C LEU A 163 0.13 -21.10 11.35
N SER A 164 0.03 -22.18 10.60
CA SER A 164 -0.62 -23.40 11.07
C SER A 164 0.25 -24.04 12.15
N HIS A 165 -0.38 -24.67 13.14
CA HIS A 165 0.35 -25.52 14.09
C HIS A 165 0.46 -26.97 13.58
N PHE A 166 -0.20 -27.28 12.48
CA PHE A 166 -0.27 -28.61 11.89
C PHE A 166 -0.02 -28.56 10.39
N ASP A 167 0.56 -29.62 9.84
CA ASP A 167 0.60 -29.84 8.40
C ASP A 167 -0.75 -30.31 7.85
N ASP A 168 -0.83 -30.54 6.55
CA ASP A 168 -2.04 -31.02 5.87
C ASP A 168 -2.50 -32.42 6.35
N LYS A 169 -1.60 -33.19 6.97
CA LYS A 169 -1.86 -34.53 7.54
C LYS A 169 -2.17 -34.49 9.04
N LYS A 170 -2.41 -33.29 9.61
CA LYS A 170 -2.64 -33.09 11.05
C LYS A 170 -1.46 -33.57 11.90
N VAL A 171 -0.24 -33.44 11.40
CA VAL A 171 1.01 -33.63 12.15
C VAL A 171 1.40 -32.25 12.68
N PRO A 172 1.60 -32.09 13.99
CA PRO A 172 2.15 -30.87 14.54
C PRO A 172 3.46 -30.51 13.87
N ILE A 173 3.62 -29.23 13.54
CA ILE A 173 4.84 -28.72 12.92
C ILE A 173 5.64 -27.90 13.93
N SER A 174 6.95 -27.99 13.83
CA SER A 174 7.82 -27.10 14.58
C SER A 174 7.78 -25.69 13.98
N LEU A 175 7.63 -24.70 14.85
CA LEU A 175 7.68 -23.29 14.50
C LEU A 175 8.96 -22.63 15.02
N THR A 176 10.01 -23.39 15.35
CA THR A 176 11.24 -22.85 15.95
C THR A 176 12.23 -22.27 14.96
N ASP A 177 11.99 -22.44 13.66
CA ASP A 177 12.83 -21.83 12.65
C ASP A 177 12.56 -20.32 12.60
N HIS A 178 13.57 -19.54 12.96
CA HIS A 178 13.54 -18.08 13.01
C HIS A 178 14.21 -17.44 11.79
N ALA A 179 14.57 -18.24 10.76
CA ALA A 179 15.11 -17.71 9.53
C ALA A 179 14.06 -16.85 8.79
N LEU A 180 14.53 -15.75 8.21
CA LEU A 180 13.71 -14.92 7.33
C LEU A 180 13.67 -15.56 5.95
N PRO A 181 12.48 -15.84 5.39
CA PRO A 181 12.37 -16.37 4.05
C PRO A 181 12.76 -15.31 3.02
N ASP A 182 13.33 -15.77 1.91
CA ASP A 182 13.55 -14.92 0.74
C ASP A 182 12.23 -14.74 -0.02
N VAL A 183 11.53 -13.65 0.30
CA VAL A 183 10.25 -13.28 -0.34
C VAL A 183 10.39 -12.93 -1.83
N SER A 184 11.61 -12.88 -2.38
CA SER A 184 11.83 -12.74 -3.82
C SER A 184 11.59 -14.03 -4.60
N GLN A 185 11.65 -15.17 -3.91
CA GLN A 185 11.41 -16.47 -4.52
C GLN A 185 9.90 -16.70 -4.60
N THR A 186 9.39 -16.80 -5.82
CA THR A 186 7.95 -17.01 -6.06
C THR A 186 7.43 -18.30 -5.43
N ASP A 187 8.29 -19.29 -5.21
CA ASP A 187 7.96 -20.53 -4.51
C ASP A 187 7.53 -20.29 -3.06
N PHE A 188 8.05 -19.27 -2.40
CA PHE A 188 7.62 -18.90 -1.05
C PHE A 188 6.15 -18.45 -1.05
N CYS A 189 5.75 -17.65 -2.04
CA CYS A 189 4.39 -17.14 -2.16
C CYS A 189 3.36 -18.24 -2.46
N LYS A 190 3.78 -19.36 -3.07
CA LYS A 190 2.89 -20.49 -3.40
C LYS A 190 2.22 -21.14 -2.19
N LYS A 191 2.75 -20.92 -0.97
CA LYS A 191 2.09 -21.37 0.27
C LYS A 191 0.69 -20.80 0.47
N CYS A 192 0.46 -19.58 -0.04
CA CYS A 192 -0.86 -18.95 -0.09
C CYS A 192 -1.43 -18.96 -1.52
N HIS A 193 -0.60 -18.71 -2.53
CA HIS A 193 -1.01 -18.54 -3.92
C HIS A 193 -0.98 -19.85 -4.71
N ASN A 194 -2.04 -20.64 -4.56
CA ASN A 194 -2.29 -21.83 -5.36
C ASN A 194 -3.81 -22.08 -5.49
N ALA A 195 -4.24 -22.92 -6.44
CA ALA A 195 -5.67 -23.14 -6.70
C ALA A 195 -6.43 -23.77 -5.51
N GLU A 196 -5.75 -24.58 -4.71
CA GLU A 196 -6.34 -25.36 -3.62
C GLU A 196 -6.24 -24.67 -2.25
N ASN A 197 -5.70 -23.45 -2.20
CA ASN A 197 -5.43 -22.77 -0.94
C ASN A 197 -6.70 -22.60 -0.10
N LYS A 198 -6.57 -22.79 1.22
CA LYS A 198 -7.65 -22.66 2.21
C LYS A 198 -7.71 -21.29 2.87
N VAL A 199 -6.74 -20.43 2.56
CA VAL A 199 -6.57 -19.10 3.18
C VAL A 199 -7.30 -17.98 2.44
N GLY A 200 -7.89 -18.29 1.28
CA GLY A 200 -8.68 -17.33 0.51
C GLY A 200 -7.85 -16.34 -0.30
N ALA A 201 -6.67 -16.76 -0.78
CA ALA A 201 -5.82 -15.96 -1.65
C ALA A 201 -6.07 -16.26 -3.14
N ALA A 202 -5.68 -15.33 -4.02
CA ALA A 202 -5.68 -15.55 -5.45
C ALA A 202 -4.76 -16.73 -5.82
N ALA A 203 -5.17 -17.57 -6.77
CA ALA A 203 -4.43 -18.77 -7.15
C ALA A 203 -3.05 -18.47 -7.77
N THR A 204 -2.86 -17.26 -8.30
CA THR A 204 -1.60 -16.78 -8.86
C THR A 204 -1.12 -15.55 -8.12
N ILE A 205 0.19 -15.32 -8.16
CA ILE A 205 0.81 -14.10 -7.62
C ILE A 205 0.54 -12.98 -8.63
N LEU A 206 -0.18 -11.95 -8.20
CA LEU A 206 -0.49 -10.79 -9.03
C LEU A 206 0.65 -9.76 -8.95
N PRO A 207 0.95 -9.02 -10.03
CA PRO A 207 1.95 -7.98 -9.99
C PRO A 207 1.48 -6.80 -9.12
N SER A 208 2.41 -5.94 -8.71
CA SER A 208 2.07 -4.69 -8.04
C SER A 208 1.22 -3.79 -8.95
N LYS A 209 0.41 -2.95 -8.32
CA LYS A 209 -0.27 -1.83 -9.00
C LYS A 209 0.77 -0.87 -9.60
N SER A 210 0.39 -0.20 -10.69
CA SER A 210 1.18 0.87 -11.28
C SER A 210 0.83 2.22 -10.66
N PHE A 211 1.75 3.19 -10.70
CA PHE A 211 1.45 4.58 -10.37
C PHE A 211 0.30 5.14 -11.21
N LEU A 212 0.09 4.63 -12.44
CA LEU A 212 -1.04 5.02 -13.29
C LEU A 212 -2.40 4.74 -12.63
N CYS A 213 -2.47 3.76 -11.73
CA CYS A 213 -3.67 3.40 -11.01
C CYS A 213 -4.03 4.43 -9.91
N ILE A 214 -3.12 5.35 -9.56
CA ILE A 214 -3.35 6.35 -8.50
C ILE A 214 -4.51 7.28 -8.81
N LEU A 215 -4.85 7.43 -10.09
CA LEU A 215 -6.04 8.17 -10.55
C LEU A 215 -7.34 7.59 -10.00
N CYS A 216 -7.36 6.29 -9.68
CA CYS A 216 -8.57 5.59 -9.26
C CYS A 216 -8.55 5.15 -7.80
N HIS A 217 -7.38 4.80 -7.25
CA HIS A 217 -7.23 4.36 -5.85
C HIS A 217 -5.77 4.40 -5.42
N ASN A 218 -5.49 4.20 -4.12
CA ASN A 218 -4.12 4.11 -3.61
C ASN A 218 -3.24 3.11 -4.40
N ALA A 219 -2.05 3.57 -4.81
CA ALA A 219 -1.08 2.86 -5.63
C ALA A 219 0.34 3.38 -5.36
N PRO A 220 1.40 2.57 -5.58
CA PRO A 220 2.79 3.01 -5.41
C PRO A 220 3.21 4.04 -6.47
N LEU A 221 4.28 4.79 -6.22
CA LEU A 221 4.95 5.65 -7.21
C LEU A 221 5.93 4.89 -8.12
N ASN A 222 5.65 3.63 -8.45
CA ASN A 222 6.42 2.85 -9.42
C ASN A 222 5.51 2.40 -10.58
N ILE A 223 6.05 2.31 -11.79
CA ILE A 223 5.26 1.88 -12.96
C ILE A 223 4.91 0.38 -12.87
N GLY A 224 5.79 -0.43 -12.28
CA GLY A 224 5.56 -1.85 -12.09
C GLY A 224 5.63 -2.63 -13.41
N ASN A 225 4.59 -3.42 -13.68
CA ASN A 225 4.53 -4.36 -14.80
C ASN A 225 4.73 -3.67 -16.18
N PRO A 226 5.47 -4.30 -17.13
CA PRO A 226 5.69 -3.78 -18.49
C PRO A 226 4.44 -3.30 -19.24
N ILE A 227 3.26 -3.88 -18.99
CA ILE A 227 2.02 -3.48 -19.67
C ILE A 227 1.66 -2.01 -19.42
N PHE A 228 2.02 -1.48 -18.25
CA PHE A 228 1.74 -0.09 -17.89
C PHE A 228 2.72 0.89 -18.54
N TRP A 229 3.92 0.44 -18.92
CA TRP A 229 4.87 1.27 -19.66
C TRP A 229 4.34 1.66 -21.03
N VAL A 230 3.70 0.73 -21.73
CA VAL A 230 3.09 1.01 -23.04
C VAL A 230 2.04 2.12 -22.92
N ALA A 231 1.12 1.98 -21.95
CA ALA A 231 0.10 2.99 -21.69
C ALA A 231 0.70 4.35 -21.28
N PHE A 232 1.74 4.35 -20.44
CA PHE A 232 2.43 5.56 -20.04
C PHE A 232 3.11 6.27 -21.22
N LEU A 233 3.81 5.53 -22.09
CA LEU A 233 4.44 6.10 -23.28
C LEU A 233 3.42 6.70 -24.26
N ILE A 234 2.30 6.01 -24.48
CA ILE A 234 1.19 6.53 -25.31
C ILE A 234 0.61 7.81 -24.70
N PHE A 235 0.41 7.83 -23.38
CA PHE A 235 -0.06 8.99 -22.64
C PHE A 235 0.89 10.20 -22.82
N ILE A 236 2.18 10.00 -22.57
CA ILE A 236 3.20 11.06 -22.72
C ILE A 236 3.27 11.57 -24.16
N LEU A 237 3.28 10.66 -25.14
CA LEU A 237 3.25 11.02 -26.55
C LEU A 237 2.02 11.89 -26.88
N GLY A 238 0.84 11.51 -26.39
CA GLY A 238 -0.39 12.28 -26.60
C GLY A 238 -0.33 13.68 -26.00
N ILE A 239 0.22 13.82 -24.78
CA ILE A 239 0.44 15.12 -24.14
C ILE A 239 1.42 15.96 -24.96
N VAL A 240 2.56 15.40 -25.39
CA VAL A 240 3.56 16.11 -26.20
C VAL A 240 2.96 16.57 -27.53
N LEU A 241 2.17 15.73 -28.21
CA LEU A 241 1.49 16.10 -29.46
C LEU A 241 0.47 17.22 -29.24
N THR A 242 -0.27 17.19 -28.12
CA THR A 242 -1.23 18.24 -27.77
C THR A 242 -0.53 19.56 -27.48
N LEU A 243 0.54 19.56 -26.68
CA LEU A 243 1.34 20.73 -26.42
C LEU A 243 1.97 21.29 -27.70
N ARG A 244 2.54 20.41 -28.55
CA ARG A 244 3.10 20.82 -29.85
C ARG A 244 2.05 21.47 -30.74
N PHE A 245 0.82 20.96 -30.75
CA PHE A 245 -0.29 21.58 -31.48
C PHE A 245 -0.60 22.99 -30.96
N TRP A 246 -0.58 23.20 -29.65
CA TRP A 246 -0.83 24.51 -29.04
C TRP A 246 0.25 25.53 -29.38
N PHE A 247 1.52 25.14 -29.31
CA PHE A 247 2.65 26.01 -29.64
C PHE A 247 2.79 26.31 -31.14
N LYS A 248 1.96 25.72 -32.01
CA LYS A 248 1.82 26.19 -33.40
C LYS A 248 1.13 27.55 -33.47
N GLY A 249 0.24 27.87 -32.54
CA GLY A 249 -0.42 29.18 -32.48
C GLY A 249 0.52 30.31 -32.08
N SER A 250 0.06 31.56 -32.19
CA SER A 250 0.82 32.72 -31.70
C SER A 250 0.70 32.84 -30.17
N VAL A 251 1.80 33.19 -29.49
CA VAL A 251 1.82 33.46 -28.05
C VAL A 251 2.30 34.88 -27.84
N LYS A 252 1.41 35.79 -27.41
CA LYS A 252 1.70 37.23 -27.26
C LYS A 252 2.37 37.85 -28.51
N GLY A 253 1.90 37.48 -29.71
CA GLY A 253 2.43 37.96 -30.98
C GLY A 253 3.69 37.24 -31.48
N GLU A 254 4.27 36.32 -30.71
CA GLU A 254 5.36 35.46 -31.19
C GLU A 254 4.80 34.25 -31.95
N GLU A 255 5.23 34.06 -33.20
CA GLU A 255 4.75 33.00 -34.09
C GLU A 255 5.82 31.97 -34.47
N LYS A 256 7.10 32.35 -34.44
CA LYS A 256 8.18 31.57 -35.07
C LYS A 256 9.01 30.79 -34.07
N SER A 257 9.45 31.43 -32.98
CA SER A 257 10.40 30.81 -32.04
C SER A 257 9.69 30.05 -30.91
N LEU A 258 9.80 28.71 -30.91
CA LEU A 258 9.25 27.87 -29.83
C LEU A 258 9.84 28.23 -28.46
N HIS A 259 11.15 28.46 -28.40
CA HIS A 259 11.83 28.85 -27.16
C HIS A 259 11.29 30.18 -26.62
N ARG A 260 11.07 31.16 -27.50
CA ARG A 260 10.50 32.45 -27.10
C ARG A 260 9.06 32.31 -26.62
N LYS A 261 8.23 31.50 -27.29
CA LYS A 261 6.86 31.18 -26.83
C LYS A 261 6.87 30.57 -25.43
N ILE A 262 7.73 29.57 -25.19
CA ILE A 262 7.85 28.92 -23.87
C ILE A 262 8.27 29.95 -22.80
N SER A 263 9.29 30.76 -23.09
CA SER A 263 9.78 31.81 -22.19
C SER A 263 8.68 32.83 -21.83
N LEU A 264 7.91 33.29 -22.82
CA LEU A 264 6.81 34.24 -22.60
C LEU A 264 5.68 33.61 -21.77
N THR A 265 5.36 32.34 -22.01
CA THR A 265 4.38 31.60 -21.21
C THR A 265 4.87 31.42 -19.78
N SER A 266 6.12 31.02 -19.57
CA SER A 266 6.68 30.82 -18.22
C SER A 266 6.79 32.13 -17.44
N GLU A 267 7.19 33.23 -18.08
CA GLU A 267 7.26 34.55 -17.43
C GLU A 267 5.87 35.02 -16.99
N SER A 268 4.88 34.82 -17.86
CA SER A 268 3.48 35.12 -17.52
C SER A 268 3.01 34.28 -16.34
N MET A 269 3.30 32.99 -16.32
CA MET A 269 2.95 32.12 -15.18
C MET A 269 3.63 32.55 -13.88
N TRP A 270 4.91 32.93 -13.94
CA TRP A 270 5.66 33.36 -12.76
C TRP A 270 5.08 34.65 -12.17
N GLN A 271 4.77 35.64 -13.02
CA GLN A 271 4.13 36.88 -12.59
C GLN A 271 2.76 36.63 -11.93
N LEU A 272 2.01 35.63 -12.39
CA LEU A 272 0.71 35.27 -11.80
C LEU A 272 0.82 34.68 -10.40
N ILE A 273 1.83 33.82 -10.17
CA ILE A 273 2.00 33.12 -8.88
C ILE A 273 2.42 34.09 -7.78
N PHE A 274 3.27 35.08 -8.09
CA PHE A 274 3.85 35.99 -7.11
C PHE A 274 3.09 37.33 -6.94
N THR A 275 1.93 37.49 -7.56
CA THR A 275 1.07 38.68 -7.41
C THR A 275 -0.21 38.36 -6.66
N ARG A 276 -0.94 39.39 -6.18
CA ARG A 276 -2.28 39.22 -5.57
C ARG A 276 -3.31 38.59 -6.52
N GLU A 277 -2.99 38.47 -7.80
CA GLU A 277 -3.81 37.81 -8.81
C GLU A 277 -3.93 36.29 -8.59
N ILE A 278 -3.02 35.70 -7.79
CA ILE A 278 -3.08 34.29 -7.40
C ILE A 278 -4.41 33.91 -6.73
N PHE A 279 -5.03 34.81 -5.96
CA PHE A 279 -6.33 34.54 -5.33
C PHE A 279 -7.46 34.42 -6.36
N PHE A 280 -7.40 35.20 -7.46
CA PHE A 280 -8.34 35.06 -8.56
C PHE A 280 -8.12 33.74 -9.31
N LEU A 281 -6.86 33.38 -9.53
CA LEU A 281 -6.50 32.10 -10.15
C LEU A 281 -7.01 30.91 -9.31
N VAL A 282 -6.74 30.91 -8.00
CA VAL A 282 -7.24 29.88 -7.07
C VAL A 282 -8.77 29.82 -7.10
N LYS A 283 -9.46 30.97 -7.13
CA LYS A 283 -10.91 31.02 -7.26
C LYS A 283 -11.40 30.39 -8.57
N VAL A 284 -10.74 30.64 -9.70
CA VAL A 284 -11.08 30.02 -11.00
C VAL A 284 -10.83 28.51 -10.95
N VAL A 285 -9.70 28.06 -10.41
CA VAL A 285 -9.42 26.62 -10.27
C VAL A 285 -10.47 25.94 -9.39
N ILE A 286 -10.76 26.48 -8.21
CA ILE A 286 -11.72 25.87 -7.29
C ILE A 286 -13.14 25.92 -7.88
N LEU A 287 -13.62 27.09 -8.30
CA LEU A 287 -15.02 27.23 -8.71
C LEU A 287 -15.28 26.73 -10.12
N ASP A 288 -14.41 27.04 -11.09
CA ASP A 288 -14.66 26.77 -12.50
C ASP A 288 -14.04 25.45 -12.97
N VAL A 289 -12.92 24.98 -12.38
CA VAL A 289 -12.30 23.69 -12.73
C VAL A 289 -12.79 22.55 -11.84
N VAL A 290 -12.75 22.72 -10.50
CA VAL A 290 -13.17 21.67 -9.57
C VAL A 290 -14.71 21.61 -9.51
N PHE A 291 -15.37 22.68 -9.10
CA PHE A 291 -16.84 22.69 -8.96
C PHE A 291 -17.61 22.95 -10.26
N GLN A 292 -16.91 23.24 -11.37
CA GLN A 292 -17.51 23.38 -12.70
C GLN A 292 -18.66 24.40 -12.76
N ARG A 293 -18.53 25.51 -12.03
CA ARG A 293 -19.54 26.56 -11.89
C ARG A 293 -20.08 27.08 -13.21
N ARG A 294 -19.25 27.20 -14.25
CA ARG A 294 -19.71 27.63 -15.58
C ARG A 294 -20.74 26.67 -16.19
N ILE A 295 -20.52 25.36 -16.05
CA ILE A 295 -21.48 24.33 -16.50
C ILE A 295 -22.77 24.41 -15.66
N LEU A 296 -22.64 24.67 -14.35
CA LEU A 296 -23.80 24.87 -13.46
C LEU A 296 -24.65 26.06 -13.90
N GLN A 297 -24.01 27.17 -14.28
CA GLN A 297 -24.70 28.37 -14.78
C GLN A 297 -25.40 28.13 -16.11
N GLU A 298 -24.86 27.30 -16.99
CA GLU A 298 -25.52 26.94 -18.25
C GLU A 298 -26.66 25.94 -18.07
N SER A 299 -26.47 24.90 -17.26
CA SER A 299 -27.47 23.87 -17.03
C SER A 299 -27.15 23.00 -15.82
N VAL A 300 -28.02 23.08 -14.81
CA VAL A 300 -27.98 22.21 -13.62
C VAL A 300 -27.95 20.73 -13.99
N LYS A 301 -28.70 20.33 -15.02
CA LYS A 301 -28.76 18.94 -15.49
C LYS A 301 -27.44 18.45 -16.10
N ARG A 302 -26.78 19.28 -16.91
CA ARG A 302 -25.46 18.91 -17.48
C ARG A 302 -24.42 18.84 -16.39
N TRP A 303 -24.45 19.82 -15.48
CA TRP A 303 -23.58 19.88 -14.33
C TRP A 303 -23.74 18.66 -13.43
N SER A 304 -24.97 18.21 -13.15
CA SER A 304 -25.19 17.05 -12.28
C SER A 304 -24.62 15.76 -12.89
N ILE A 305 -24.88 15.50 -14.16
CA ILE A 305 -24.36 14.32 -14.88
C ILE A 305 -22.83 14.32 -14.88
N HIS A 306 -22.24 15.47 -15.25
CA HIS A 306 -20.79 15.57 -15.34
C HIS A 306 -20.12 15.49 -13.97
N SER A 307 -20.68 16.17 -12.96
CA SER A 307 -20.14 16.17 -11.59
C SER A 307 -20.16 14.78 -10.97
N LEU A 308 -21.23 13.99 -11.18
CA LEU A 308 -21.31 12.61 -10.68
C LEU A 308 -20.15 11.72 -11.16
N ILE A 309 -19.66 11.96 -12.38
CA ILE A 309 -18.52 11.22 -12.94
C ILE A 309 -17.20 11.89 -12.52
N TYR A 310 -17.04 13.16 -12.86
CA TYR A 310 -15.78 13.89 -12.71
C TYR A 310 -15.37 14.09 -11.24
N LEU A 311 -16.26 14.59 -10.39
CA LEU A 311 -15.93 14.82 -8.98
C LEU A 311 -15.65 13.51 -8.26
N SER A 312 -16.32 12.42 -8.65
CA SER A 312 -16.07 11.10 -8.06
C SER A 312 -14.70 10.54 -8.45
N ILE A 313 -14.29 10.69 -9.71
CA ILE A 313 -12.93 10.34 -10.16
C ILE A 313 -11.89 11.23 -9.48
N LEU A 314 -12.14 12.53 -9.39
CA LEU A 314 -11.25 13.48 -8.72
C LEU A 314 -11.11 13.19 -7.22
N ALA A 315 -12.21 12.87 -6.55
CA ALA A 315 -12.23 12.48 -5.14
C ALA A 315 -11.45 11.16 -4.91
N ARG A 316 -11.59 10.19 -5.82
CA ARG A 316 -10.80 8.95 -5.80
C ARG A 316 -9.30 9.22 -5.98
N LEU A 317 -8.91 10.09 -6.92
CA LEU A 317 -7.53 10.53 -7.08
C LEU A 317 -7.00 11.20 -5.80
N PHE A 318 -7.78 12.13 -5.23
CA PHE A 318 -7.39 12.82 -4.00
C PHE A 318 -7.23 11.84 -2.84
N LEU A 319 -8.17 10.90 -2.67
CA LEU A 319 -8.11 9.88 -1.64
C LEU A 319 -6.91 8.94 -1.84
N GLY A 320 -6.59 8.57 -3.08
CA GLY A 320 -5.42 7.77 -3.43
C GLY A 320 -4.11 8.47 -3.08
N LEU A 321 -3.96 9.74 -3.48
CA LEU A 321 -2.81 10.57 -3.13
C LEU A 321 -2.70 10.80 -1.61
N PHE A 322 -3.82 11.13 -0.97
CA PHE A 322 -3.86 11.34 0.48
C PHE A 322 -3.43 10.08 1.23
N THR A 323 -3.94 8.92 0.83
CA THR A 323 -3.54 7.62 1.39
C THR A 323 -2.03 7.39 1.24
N TYR A 324 -1.49 7.63 0.04
CA TYR A 324 -0.06 7.49 -0.23
C TYR A 324 0.79 8.40 0.68
N PHE A 325 0.47 9.69 0.76
CA PHE A 325 1.23 10.64 1.58
C PHE A 325 1.08 10.38 3.07
N THR A 326 -0.13 10.07 3.56
CA THR A 326 -0.37 9.74 4.96
C THR A 326 0.44 8.51 5.37
N TYR A 327 0.43 7.45 4.55
CA TYR A 327 1.23 6.27 4.81
C TYR A 327 2.73 6.58 4.77
N ARG A 328 3.20 7.43 3.86
CA ARG A 328 4.62 7.78 3.76
C ARG A 328 5.14 8.60 4.94
N ILE A 329 4.30 9.48 5.49
CA ILE A 329 4.66 10.39 6.60
C ILE A 329 4.53 9.68 7.95
N ALA A 330 3.46 8.92 8.16
CA ALA A 330 3.15 8.28 9.43
C ALA A 330 2.58 6.87 9.19
N PRO A 331 3.42 5.90 8.78
CA PRO A 331 2.97 4.55 8.41
C PRO A 331 2.33 3.79 9.58
N ASP A 332 2.69 4.12 10.81
CA ASP A 332 2.17 3.52 12.05
C ASP A 332 0.87 4.17 12.54
N SER A 333 0.40 5.24 11.88
CA SER A 333 -0.79 5.95 12.33
C SER A 333 -2.07 5.12 12.09
N PRO A 334 -3.07 5.18 13.00
CA PRO A 334 -4.36 4.55 12.79
C PRO A 334 -5.03 5.00 11.48
N LEU A 335 -4.79 6.26 11.09
CA LEU A 335 -5.29 6.81 9.84
C LEU A 335 -4.63 6.15 8.62
N ALA A 336 -3.30 6.01 8.59
CA ALA A 336 -2.61 5.31 7.50
C ALA A 336 -3.12 3.88 7.35
N PHE A 337 -3.27 3.16 8.47
CA PHE A 337 -3.81 1.81 8.47
C PHE A 337 -5.25 1.75 7.95
N ALA A 338 -6.12 2.66 8.40
CA ALA A 338 -7.50 2.73 7.93
C ALA A 338 -7.58 2.97 6.41
N LEU A 339 -6.78 3.91 5.88
CA LEU A 339 -6.81 4.29 4.47
C LEU A 339 -6.21 3.22 3.54
N ILE A 340 -5.13 2.54 3.94
CA ILE A 340 -4.53 1.48 3.13
C ILE A 340 -5.31 0.17 3.21
N ASN A 341 -6.07 -0.05 4.29
CA ASN A 341 -6.91 -1.23 4.45
C ASN A 341 -8.21 -1.12 3.66
N LYS A 342 -8.25 -1.86 2.54
CA LYS A 342 -9.41 -1.98 1.63
C LYS A 342 -10.69 -2.50 2.31
N ASN A 343 -10.55 -3.20 3.44
CA ASN A 343 -11.69 -3.73 4.22
C ASN A 343 -12.07 -2.84 5.41
N HIS A 344 -11.33 -1.75 5.66
CA HIS A 344 -11.72 -0.83 6.71
C HIS A 344 -13.05 -0.16 6.32
N GLY A 345 -14.00 -0.07 7.25
CA GLY A 345 -15.37 0.33 6.92
C GLY A 345 -15.47 1.68 6.21
N PHE A 346 -14.69 2.68 6.65
CA PHE A 346 -14.61 3.97 5.96
C PHE A 346 -14.10 3.85 4.51
N THR A 347 -13.01 3.12 4.31
CA THR A 347 -12.34 2.98 3.02
C THR A 347 -13.22 2.21 2.05
N ALA A 348 -13.76 1.06 2.47
CA ALA A 348 -14.71 0.28 1.69
C ALA A 348 -15.91 1.13 1.27
N PHE A 349 -16.57 1.80 2.23
CA PHE A 349 -17.75 2.61 1.96
C PHE A 349 -17.49 3.76 0.98
N ILE A 350 -16.42 4.54 1.17
CA ILE A 350 -16.14 5.70 0.32
C ILE A 350 -15.79 5.27 -1.10
N TYR A 351 -14.95 4.24 -1.28
CA TYR A 351 -14.61 3.79 -2.63
C TYR A 351 -15.83 3.23 -3.38
N ASP A 352 -16.71 2.52 -2.68
CA ASP A 352 -17.94 1.94 -3.21
C ASP A 352 -18.97 3.03 -3.56
N LEU A 353 -19.13 4.05 -2.70
CA LEU A 353 -19.98 5.23 -2.92
C LEU A 353 -19.55 6.06 -4.13
N LEU A 354 -18.24 6.35 -4.24
CA LEU A 354 -17.70 7.10 -5.38
C LEU A 354 -17.85 6.30 -6.68
N GLY A 355 -17.68 4.97 -6.62
CA GLY A 355 -17.97 4.10 -7.76
C GLY A 355 -19.45 4.15 -8.18
N PHE A 356 -20.35 4.16 -7.20
CA PHE A 356 -21.79 4.21 -7.43
C PHE A 356 -22.21 5.52 -8.12
N PHE A 357 -21.67 6.65 -7.68
CA PHE A 357 -21.93 7.93 -8.34
C PHE A 357 -21.44 7.95 -9.78
N ILE A 358 -20.29 7.33 -10.08
CA ILE A 358 -19.82 7.22 -11.47
C ILE A 358 -20.82 6.40 -12.30
N VAL A 359 -21.27 5.24 -11.82
CA VAL A 359 -22.27 4.41 -12.52
C VAL A 359 -23.57 5.20 -12.74
N LEU A 360 -24.06 5.90 -11.71
CA LEU A 360 -25.26 6.72 -11.81
C LEU A 360 -25.12 7.82 -12.87
N GLY A 361 -23.98 8.52 -12.88
CA GLY A 361 -23.66 9.53 -13.89
C GLY A 361 -23.61 8.95 -15.31
N ILE A 362 -23.01 7.77 -15.48
CA ILE A 362 -22.94 7.07 -16.78
C ILE A 362 -24.33 6.64 -17.25
N VAL A 363 -25.12 6.00 -16.39
CA VAL A 363 -26.50 5.59 -16.72
C VAL A 363 -27.32 6.81 -17.14
N TRP A 364 -27.20 7.92 -16.41
CA TRP A 364 -27.90 9.15 -16.76
C TRP A 364 -27.41 9.74 -18.10
N ALA A 365 -26.10 9.73 -18.36
CA ALA A 365 -25.54 10.15 -19.64
C ALA A 365 -26.03 9.28 -20.82
N ILE A 366 -26.16 7.97 -20.61
CA ILE A 366 -26.70 7.01 -21.59
C ILE A 366 -28.18 7.30 -21.87
N ILE A 367 -29.01 7.45 -20.84
CA ILE A 367 -30.44 7.80 -20.97
C ILE A 367 -30.60 9.08 -21.80
N GLN A 368 -29.77 10.09 -21.52
CA GLN A 368 -29.79 11.35 -22.24
C GLN A 368 -29.44 11.20 -23.72
N ARG A 369 -28.49 10.32 -24.04
CA ARG A 369 -27.99 10.13 -25.40
C ARG A 369 -28.90 9.27 -26.26
N PHE A 370 -29.49 8.22 -25.68
CA PHE A 370 -30.24 7.21 -26.45
C PHE A 370 -31.76 7.30 -26.29
N ILE A 371 -32.26 7.85 -25.19
CA ILE A 371 -33.70 7.93 -24.92
C ILE A 371 -34.20 9.36 -25.13
N ILE A 372 -33.68 10.34 -24.39
CA ILE A 372 -34.20 11.73 -24.41
C ILE A 372 -33.75 12.50 -25.66
N LYS A 373 -32.53 12.25 -26.16
CA LYS A 373 -31.97 12.81 -27.40
C LYS A 373 -32.15 14.35 -27.53
N PRO A 374 -31.67 15.16 -26.58
CA PRO A 374 -31.80 16.60 -26.70
C PRO A 374 -30.91 17.15 -27.84
N VAL A 375 -31.36 18.24 -28.48
CA VAL A 375 -30.79 18.81 -29.72
C VAL A 375 -29.27 19.10 -29.64
N TYR A 376 -28.75 19.36 -28.45
CA TYR A 376 -27.34 19.67 -28.20
C TYR A 376 -26.43 18.46 -27.95
N VAL A 377 -26.97 17.24 -27.85
CA VAL A 377 -26.16 16.01 -27.75
C VAL A 377 -25.91 15.52 -29.17
N ALA A 378 -24.91 16.12 -29.84
CA ALA A 378 -24.48 15.66 -31.15
C ALA A 378 -24.02 14.19 -31.07
N LYS A 379 -24.43 13.36 -32.04
CA LYS A 379 -24.05 11.95 -32.17
C LYS A 379 -22.59 11.83 -32.67
N GLU A 380 -21.62 12.25 -31.88
CA GLU A 380 -20.21 11.98 -32.20
C GLU A 380 -19.77 10.67 -31.55
N GLY A 381 -19.30 9.70 -32.35
CA GLY A 381 -18.88 8.38 -31.87
C GLY A 381 -17.75 8.42 -30.83
N GLN A 382 -16.93 9.48 -30.83
CA GLN A 382 -15.85 9.67 -29.86
C GLN A 382 -16.35 9.92 -28.42
N ASP A 383 -17.59 10.41 -28.24
CA ASP A 383 -18.19 10.52 -26.91
C ASP A 383 -18.47 9.15 -26.27
N ILE A 384 -18.82 8.17 -27.10
CA ILE A 384 -19.25 6.85 -26.63
C ILE A 384 -18.04 6.08 -26.12
N ILE A 385 -16.90 6.16 -26.81
CA ILE A 385 -15.67 5.44 -26.45
C ILE A 385 -15.22 5.77 -25.03
N GLY A 386 -15.12 7.06 -24.68
CA GLY A 386 -14.70 7.48 -23.34
C GLY A 386 -15.66 7.00 -22.25
N LEU A 387 -16.96 7.15 -22.48
CA LEU A 387 -17.99 6.71 -21.55
C LEU A 387 -17.99 5.18 -21.37
N SER A 388 -17.80 4.42 -22.45
CA SER A 388 -17.68 2.96 -22.43
C SER A 388 -16.46 2.50 -21.65
N ILE A 389 -15.28 3.13 -21.86
CA ILE A 389 -14.07 2.78 -21.12
C ILE A 389 -14.27 2.99 -19.62
N ILE A 390 -14.79 4.15 -19.20
CA ILE A 390 -15.05 4.44 -17.78
C ILE A 390 -16.10 3.48 -17.21
N GLY A 391 -17.17 3.19 -17.97
CA GLY A 391 -18.23 2.27 -17.55
C GLY A 391 -17.71 0.86 -17.32
N VAL A 392 -16.99 0.29 -18.29
CA VAL A 392 -16.37 -1.03 -18.16
C VAL A 392 -15.36 -1.07 -17.02
N LEU A 393 -14.55 -0.01 -16.85
CA LEU A 393 -13.55 0.07 -15.78
C LEU A 393 -14.20 -0.04 -14.39
N ILE A 394 -15.26 0.72 -14.14
CA ILE A 394 -15.94 0.73 -12.84
C ILE A 394 -16.73 -0.56 -12.60
N LEU A 395 -17.39 -1.10 -13.63
CA LEU A 395 -18.08 -2.39 -13.50
C LEU A 395 -17.12 -3.53 -13.19
N LEU A 396 -15.96 -3.57 -13.85
CA LEU A 396 -14.89 -4.52 -13.52
C LEU A 396 -14.36 -4.30 -12.10
N GLY A 397 -14.29 -3.05 -11.64
CA GLY A 397 -13.89 -2.70 -10.28
C GLY A 397 -14.81 -3.28 -9.22
N PHE A 398 -16.13 -3.08 -9.37
CA PHE A 398 -17.12 -3.68 -8.47
C PHE A 398 -17.08 -5.21 -8.51
N LEU A 399 -16.98 -5.81 -9.70
CA LEU A 399 -16.89 -7.25 -9.84
C LEU A 399 -15.62 -7.81 -9.16
N LEU A 400 -14.49 -7.13 -9.31
CA LEU A 400 -13.24 -7.47 -8.61
C LEU A 400 -13.40 -7.44 -7.09
N GLU A 401 -14.01 -6.38 -6.57
CA GLU A 401 -14.28 -6.25 -5.14
C GLU A 401 -15.20 -7.37 -4.63
N SER A 402 -16.27 -7.68 -5.36
CA SER A 402 -17.18 -8.77 -5.02
C SER A 402 -16.48 -10.13 -4.97
N VAL A 403 -15.68 -10.44 -5.99
CA VAL A 403 -14.91 -11.68 -6.04
C VAL A 403 -13.85 -11.71 -4.92
N ARG A 404 -13.23 -10.56 -4.61
CA ARG A 404 -12.31 -10.43 -3.47
C ARG A 404 -13.00 -10.75 -2.16
N ILE A 405 -14.19 -10.18 -1.90
CA ILE A 405 -14.98 -10.43 -0.68
C ILE A 405 -15.27 -11.93 -0.54
N LEU A 406 -15.71 -12.59 -1.62
CA LEU A 406 -15.96 -14.03 -1.62
C LEU A 406 -14.71 -14.86 -1.37
N MET A 407 -13.68 -14.67 -2.18
CA MET A 407 -12.50 -15.54 -2.13
C MET A 407 -11.77 -15.40 -0.80
N THR A 408 -11.71 -14.18 -0.27
CA THR A 408 -10.99 -13.88 0.97
C THR A 408 -11.84 -14.17 2.23
N GLN A 409 -13.10 -14.61 2.06
CA GLN A 409 -14.01 -14.98 3.14
C GLN A 409 -14.20 -13.85 4.17
N ILE A 410 -14.40 -12.61 3.70
CA ILE A 410 -14.60 -11.47 4.60
C ILE A 410 -15.89 -11.67 5.41
N PRO A 411 -15.85 -11.48 6.74
CA PRO A 411 -17.04 -11.58 7.56
C PRO A 411 -18.15 -10.58 7.15
N PRO A 412 -19.43 -10.95 7.22
CA PRO A 412 -20.56 -10.08 6.86
C PRO A 412 -20.54 -8.68 7.48
N GLU A 413 -20.12 -8.58 8.74
CA GLU A 413 -20.04 -7.36 9.54
C GLU A 413 -18.96 -6.38 9.03
N VAL A 414 -17.98 -6.86 8.28
CA VAL A 414 -16.99 -6.03 7.59
C VAL A 414 -17.40 -5.80 6.14
N ALA A 415 -17.93 -6.82 5.48
CA ALA A 415 -18.31 -6.76 4.06
C ALA A 415 -19.48 -5.78 3.79
N ILE A 416 -20.36 -5.55 4.77
CA ILE A 416 -21.50 -4.62 4.67
C ILE A 416 -21.10 -3.20 4.22
N TYR A 417 -19.90 -2.73 4.56
CA TYR A 417 -19.45 -1.40 4.16
C TYR A 417 -19.22 -1.27 2.65
N SER A 418 -18.94 -2.37 1.95
CA SER A 418 -18.98 -2.46 0.48
C SER A 418 -20.42 -2.71 0.03
N PHE A 419 -21.30 -1.70 0.15
CA PHE A 419 -22.74 -1.85 -0.02
C PHE A 419 -23.22 -2.26 -1.43
N ILE A 420 -22.41 -2.08 -2.47
CA ILE A 420 -22.59 -2.64 -3.82
C ILE A 420 -21.80 -3.93 -3.95
N GLY A 421 -20.52 -3.91 -3.58
CA GLY A 421 -19.63 -5.08 -3.70
C GLY A 421 -20.15 -6.33 -2.99
N TYR A 422 -20.73 -6.20 -1.80
CA TYR A 422 -21.19 -7.31 -0.96
C TYR A 422 -22.50 -7.97 -1.46
N PRO A 423 -23.56 -7.24 -1.83
CA PRO A 423 -24.71 -7.86 -2.50
C PRO A 423 -24.34 -8.57 -3.80
N VAL A 424 -23.45 -7.97 -4.61
CA VAL A 424 -22.97 -8.62 -5.84
C VAL A 424 -22.15 -9.87 -5.51
N ALA A 425 -21.33 -9.86 -4.45
CA ALA A 425 -20.64 -11.04 -3.95
C ALA A 425 -21.64 -12.16 -3.59
N LYS A 426 -22.71 -11.85 -2.87
CA LYS A 426 -23.77 -12.83 -2.57
C LYS A 426 -24.47 -13.36 -3.81
N LEU A 427 -24.68 -12.52 -4.83
CA LEU A 427 -25.34 -12.94 -6.06
C LEU A 427 -24.46 -13.91 -6.87
N ILE A 428 -23.17 -13.60 -7.01
CA ILE A 428 -22.26 -14.43 -7.81
C ILE A 428 -21.84 -15.70 -7.06
N SER A 429 -21.95 -15.77 -5.73
CA SER A 429 -21.62 -16.98 -4.97
C SER A 429 -22.45 -18.21 -5.40
N TYR A 430 -23.68 -18.00 -5.88
CA TYR A 430 -24.55 -19.06 -6.41
C TYR A 430 -24.03 -19.73 -7.69
N LEU A 431 -23.07 -19.12 -8.39
CA LEU A 431 -22.51 -19.68 -9.63
C LEU A 431 -21.58 -20.88 -9.40
N GLY A 432 -21.18 -21.15 -8.15
CA GLY A 432 -20.34 -22.31 -7.81
C GLY A 432 -18.93 -22.31 -8.45
N LEU A 433 -18.48 -21.16 -8.95
CA LEU A 433 -17.20 -21.03 -9.65
C LEU A 433 -16.02 -20.97 -8.68
N ASN A 434 -14.83 -21.39 -9.13
CA ASN A 434 -13.61 -21.22 -8.37
C ASN A 434 -13.07 -19.79 -8.52
N TRP A 435 -13.58 -18.90 -7.66
CA TRP A 435 -13.24 -17.48 -7.63
C TRP A 435 -11.74 -17.20 -7.43
N LYS A 436 -10.98 -18.09 -6.76
CA LYS A 436 -9.53 -17.95 -6.58
C LYS A 436 -8.77 -18.00 -7.91
N ILE A 437 -9.27 -18.78 -8.88
CA ILE A 437 -8.69 -18.91 -10.22
C ILE A 437 -9.16 -17.77 -11.14
N ILE A 438 -10.42 -17.33 -10.99
CA ILE A 438 -11.02 -16.29 -11.82
C ILE A 438 -10.49 -14.90 -11.46
N TYR A 439 -10.26 -14.63 -10.17
CA TYR A 439 -9.86 -13.31 -9.67
C TYR A 439 -8.64 -12.71 -10.40
N PRO A 440 -7.54 -13.46 -10.66
CA PRO A 440 -6.44 -12.97 -11.47
C PRO A 440 -6.82 -12.44 -12.86
N TYR A 441 -7.70 -13.12 -13.58
CA TYR A 441 -8.12 -12.68 -14.92
C TYR A 441 -8.92 -11.39 -14.84
N LEU A 442 -9.83 -11.29 -13.87
CA LEU A 442 -10.58 -10.05 -13.62
C LEU A 442 -9.64 -8.90 -13.23
N TRP A 443 -8.60 -9.20 -12.45
CA TRP A 443 -7.57 -8.23 -12.06
C TRP A 443 -6.85 -7.67 -13.29
N TYR A 444 -6.38 -8.55 -14.19
CA TYR A 444 -5.75 -8.13 -15.44
C TYR A 444 -6.71 -7.38 -16.35
N ALA A 445 -7.96 -7.83 -16.49
CA ALA A 445 -8.97 -7.13 -17.29
C ALA A 445 -9.17 -5.70 -16.80
N HIS A 446 -9.36 -5.50 -15.48
CA HIS A 446 -9.50 -4.18 -14.89
C HIS A 446 -8.23 -3.33 -15.06
N ALA A 447 -7.06 -3.90 -14.79
CA ALA A 447 -5.78 -3.23 -14.93
C ALA A 447 -5.53 -2.75 -16.38
N ILE A 448 -5.85 -3.59 -17.37
CA ILE A 448 -5.71 -3.27 -18.79
C ILE A 448 -6.68 -2.16 -19.19
N VAL A 449 -7.95 -2.25 -18.79
CA VAL A 449 -8.92 -1.19 -19.08
C VAL A 449 -8.52 0.13 -18.40
N GLY A 450 -7.95 0.07 -17.19
CA GLY A 450 -7.39 1.24 -16.52
C GLY A 450 -6.19 1.83 -17.27
N ALA A 451 -5.27 0.99 -17.75
CA ALA A 451 -4.14 1.42 -18.57
C ALA A 451 -4.62 2.06 -19.89
N LEU A 452 -5.63 1.47 -20.54
CA LEU A 452 -6.26 2.02 -21.74
C LEU A 452 -6.94 3.37 -21.47
N PHE A 453 -7.61 3.51 -20.32
CA PHE A 453 -8.21 4.78 -19.92
C PHE A 453 -7.17 5.89 -19.84
N ILE A 454 -6.05 5.65 -19.15
CA ILE A 454 -4.95 6.63 -19.04
C ILE A 454 -4.35 6.94 -20.41
N ALA A 455 -4.05 5.92 -21.21
CA ALA A 455 -3.51 6.08 -22.55
C ALA A 455 -4.44 6.91 -23.45
N TYR A 456 -5.76 6.84 -23.25
CA TYR A 456 -6.76 7.56 -24.03
C TYR A 456 -6.99 9.01 -23.57
N LEU A 457 -6.62 9.39 -22.33
CA LEU A 457 -6.85 10.73 -21.77
C LEU A 457 -6.45 11.90 -22.69
N PRO A 458 -5.27 11.93 -23.34
CA PRO A 458 -4.85 13.06 -24.16
C PRO A 458 -5.50 13.08 -25.55
N PHE A 459 -6.36 12.11 -25.87
CA PHE A 459 -6.95 11.95 -27.21
C PHE A 459 -8.47 12.14 -27.21
N GLY A 460 -9.02 12.17 -28.42
CA GLY A 460 -10.46 12.26 -28.67
C GLY A 460 -11.09 13.46 -27.94
N LYS A 461 -12.21 13.18 -27.27
CA LYS A 461 -12.88 14.18 -26.43
C LYS A 461 -12.30 14.28 -25.03
N MET A 462 -11.57 13.27 -24.53
CA MET A 462 -11.02 13.28 -23.17
C MET A 462 -9.96 14.36 -22.95
N LYS A 463 -9.32 14.85 -24.03
CA LYS A 463 -8.37 15.97 -23.99
C LYS A 463 -8.91 17.24 -23.31
N HIS A 464 -10.24 17.40 -23.21
CA HIS A 464 -10.85 18.52 -22.47
C HIS A 464 -10.44 18.56 -20.99
N ILE A 465 -10.08 17.41 -20.40
CA ILE A 465 -9.56 17.32 -19.04
C ILE A 465 -8.30 18.19 -18.85
N PHE A 466 -7.48 18.32 -19.90
CA PHE A 466 -6.28 19.18 -19.88
C PHE A 466 -6.56 20.57 -20.45
N ASN A 467 -7.30 20.63 -21.56
CA ASN A 467 -7.49 21.87 -22.30
C ASN A 467 -8.35 22.88 -21.51
N THR A 468 -9.46 22.43 -20.93
CA THR A 468 -10.41 23.33 -20.25
C THR A 468 -9.77 24.03 -19.05
N PRO A 469 -9.12 23.33 -18.09
CA PRO A 469 -8.43 24.01 -16.99
C PRO A 469 -7.37 24.99 -17.47
N LEU A 470 -6.57 24.57 -18.46
CA LEU A 470 -5.46 25.39 -18.94
C LEU A 470 -5.96 26.66 -19.65
N THR A 471 -7.00 26.56 -20.48
CA THR A 471 -7.63 27.74 -21.10
C THR A 471 -8.27 28.67 -20.07
N LEU A 472 -8.95 28.13 -19.06
CA LEU A 472 -9.54 28.94 -17.98
C LEU A 472 -8.48 29.68 -17.16
N VAL A 473 -7.36 29.02 -16.87
CA VAL A 473 -6.22 29.61 -16.17
C VAL A 473 -5.54 30.68 -17.02
N MET A 474 -5.35 30.45 -18.32
CA MET A 474 -4.71 31.43 -19.21
C MET A 474 -5.59 32.65 -19.48
N ASN A 475 -6.91 32.45 -19.52
CA ASN A 475 -7.89 33.50 -19.82
C ASN A 475 -8.64 34.00 -18.58
N TYR A 476 -8.09 33.84 -17.37
CA TYR A 476 -8.79 34.21 -16.13
C TYR A 476 -9.19 35.70 -16.05
N LYS A 477 -8.55 36.59 -16.83
CA LYS A 477 -8.91 38.01 -16.96
C LYS A 477 -10.05 38.29 -17.95
N LEU A 478 -10.33 37.37 -18.87
CA LEU A 478 -11.40 37.51 -19.85
C LEU A 478 -12.69 36.98 -19.20
N LYS A 479 -13.58 37.90 -18.82
CA LYS A 479 -14.91 37.59 -18.30
C LYS A 479 -15.83 37.10 -19.41
#